data_AF-A0A537D391-F1
#
_entry.id   AF-A0A537D391-F1
#
_cell.length_a   1.000
_cell.length_b   1.000
_cell.length_c   1.000
_cell.angle_alpha   90.00
_cell.angle_beta   90.00
_cell.angle_gamma   90.00
#
_symmetry.space_group_name_H-M   'P 1'
#
loop_
_entity.id
_entity.type
_entity.pdbx_description
1 polymer ?
#
loop_
_entity_poly.entity_id
_entity_poly.type
_entity_poly.pdbx_seq_one_letter_code
_entity_poly.pdbx_strand_id
1 'polypeptide(L)'
;MLEFSEVLPTLRERLEHDLGAAPLSRRQLLATVVTLLDKTLIRVGNDEYVRSNRSYGLTTLRRRHVQVDGATLRFSFRGKSGVEHIVALSEPRLAHIIQRCRDLPGEELFQYLDAAGKRQSITSDDVNAYLRALTGRDVSAKDFRTWGGTMLAAVELRRMGVAASRREADRNIVQAIDAVAARLGNTRAVCRKYYIHPVLLDAYMMGETVPMPPPAGGGTRRTHPGAALRRDEVAVLEFLERRTQ
;
A
#
# COMPACT_ATOMS: atom_id res chain seq x y z
N MET A 1 -1.49 3.18 -14.22
CA MET A 1 -0.43 3.60 -13.26
C MET A 1 -0.26 5.12 -13.29
N LEU A 2 -0.01 5.72 -14.46
CA LEU A 2 0.07 7.18 -14.61
C LEU A 2 -1.22 7.88 -14.14
N GLU A 3 -2.38 7.37 -14.55
CA GLU A 3 -3.67 7.90 -14.05
C GLU A 3 -3.84 7.77 -12.52
N PHE A 4 -3.27 6.72 -11.92
CA PHE A 4 -3.31 6.54 -10.46
C PHE A 4 -2.40 7.55 -9.76
N SER A 5 -1.22 7.86 -10.34
CA SER A 5 -0.33 8.88 -9.78
C SER A 5 -0.89 10.29 -9.81
N GLU A 6 -1.75 10.62 -10.78
CA GLU A 6 -2.44 11.91 -10.85
C GLU A 6 -3.37 12.13 -9.65
N VAL A 7 -4.09 11.08 -9.24
CA VAL A 7 -5.11 11.19 -8.18
C VAL A 7 -4.58 10.87 -6.79
N LEU A 8 -3.45 10.17 -6.68
CA LEU A 8 -2.88 9.72 -5.41
C LEU A 8 -2.61 10.88 -4.42
N PRO A 9 -2.09 12.07 -4.84
CA PRO A 9 -1.93 13.23 -3.97
C PRO A 9 -3.24 13.65 -3.27
N THR A 10 -4.27 13.96 -4.06
CA THR A 10 -5.59 14.39 -3.57
C THR A 10 -6.27 13.30 -2.76
N LEU A 11 -6.10 12.03 -3.16
CA LEU A 11 -6.60 10.89 -2.40
C LEU A 11 -5.98 10.84 -1.00
N ARG A 12 -4.65 10.95 -0.88
CA ARG A 12 -3.97 10.94 0.42
C ARG A 12 -4.37 12.13 1.30
N GLU A 13 -4.55 13.31 0.73
CA GLU A 13 -5.08 14.47 1.46
C GLU A 13 -6.46 14.18 2.04
N ARG A 14 -7.35 13.62 1.23
CA ARG A 14 -8.70 13.26 1.67
C ARG A 14 -8.71 12.16 2.73
N LEU A 15 -7.82 11.18 2.61
CA LEU A 15 -7.64 10.15 3.63
C LEU A 15 -7.20 10.77 4.96
N GLU A 16 -6.25 11.71 4.97
CA GLU A 16 -5.82 12.40 6.19
C GLU A 16 -6.96 13.19 6.86
N HIS A 17 -7.81 13.83 6.05
CA HIS A 17 -9.03 14.45 6.56
C HIS A 17 -9.99 13.41 7.17
N ASP A 18 -10.28 12.33 6.45
CA ASP A 18 -11.27 11.34 6.85
C ASP A 18 -10.81 10.45 8.03
N LEU A 19 -9.49 10.29 8.23
CA LEU A 19 -8.93 9.75 9.48
C LEU A 19 -9.32 10.59 10.72
N GLY A 20 -9.74 11.85 10.52
CA GLY A 20 -10.16 12.79 11.56
C GLY A 20 -11.66 12.83 11.75
N ALA A 21 -12.40 12.02 11.00
CA ALA A 21 -13.84 11.87 11.18
C ALA A 21 -14.18 11.32 12.57
N ALA A 22 -15.49 11.30 12.87
CA ALA A 22 -16.03 10.79 14.13
C ALA A 22 -15.39 9.44 14.51
N PRO A 23 -14.97 9.26 15.78
CA PRO A 23 -14.36 8.04 16.28
C PRO A 23 -15.13 6.79 15.87
N LEU A 24 -14.43 5.82 15.28
CA LEU A 24 -14.98 4.53 14.86
C LEU A 24 -16.17 4.65 13.90
N SER A 25 -16.32 5.76 13.19
CA SER A 25 -17.31 5.86 12.10
C SER A 25 -16.86 5.05 10.88
N ARG A 26 -17.84 4.62 10.05
CA ARG A 26 -17.56 3.94 8.77
C ARG A 26 -16.51 4.68 7.93
N ARG A 27 -16.61 6.02 7.88
CA ARG A 27 -15.68 6.88 7.13
C ARG A 27 -14.25 6.82 7.70
N GLN A 28 -14.08 6.94 9.02
CA GLN A 28 -12.75 6.85 9.64
C GLN A 28 -12.11 5.48 9.41
N LEU A 29 -12.90 4.41 9.51
CA LEU A 29 -12.39 3.05 9.32
C LEU A 29 -12.04 2.76 7.86
N LEU A 30 -12.83 3.23 6.89
CA LEU A 30 -12.48 3.15 5.47
C LEU A 30 -11.17 3.89 5.17
N ALA A 31 -11.03 5.12 5.67
CA ALA A 31 -9.79 5.87 5.55
C ALA A 31 -8.60 5.14 6.19
N THR A 32 -8.81 4.52 7.36
CA THR A 32 -7.80 3.71 8.06
C THR A 32 -7.36 2.52 7.23
N VAL A 33 -8.30 1.75 6.67
CA VAL A 33 -8.01 0.58 5.84
C VAL A 33 -7.25 0.99 4.57
N VAL A 34 -7.68 2.05 3.88
CA VAL A 34 -6.98 2.53 2.68
C VAL A 34 -5.59 3.08 3.02
N THR A 35 -5.42 3.78 4.13
CA THR A 35 -4.09 4.26 4.57
C THR A 35 -3.16 3.09 4.91
N LEU A 36 -3.69 2.05 5.55
CA LEU A 36 -2.94 0.81 5.77
C LEU A 36 -2.59 0.14 4.45
N LEU A 37 -3.50 0.09 3.47
CA LEU A 37 -3.20 -0.43 2.13
C LEU A 37 -2.05 0.34 1.47
N ASP A 38 -2.07 1.67 1.48
CA ASP A 38 -1.02 2.51 0.89
C ASP A 38 0.35 2.27 1.56
N LYS A 39 0.38 2.19 2.90
CA LYS A 39 1.63 2.03 3.66
C LYS A 39 2.15 0.60 3.66
N THR A 40 1.26 -0.39 3.72
CA THR A 40 1.61 -1.80 3.96
C THR A 40 1.43 -2.70 2.76
N LEU A 41 0.76 -2.24 1.69
CA LEU A 41 0.44 -3.04 0.50
C LEU A 41 -0.27 -4.37 0.83
N ILE A 42 -0.78 -4.58 2.04
CA ILE A 42 -1.55 -5.76 2.42
C ILE A 42 -2.81 -5.78 1.55
N ARG A 43 -3.19 -6.96 1.06
CA ARG A 43 -4.42 -7.08 0.27
C ARG A 43 -5.62 -6.70 1.14
N VAL A 44 -6.59 -6.02 0.54
CA VAL A 44 -7.86 -5.70 1.23
C VAL A 44 -8.53 -6.98 1.74
N GLY A 45 -8.53 -8.06 0.96
CA GLY A 45 -9.11 -9.35 1.36
C GLY A 45 -10.61 -9.41 1.10
N ASN A 46 -11.16 -10.61 0.99
CA ASN A 46 -12.60 -10.84 0.93
C ASN A 46 -12.97 -11.99 1.89
N ASP A 47 -14.25 -12.06 2.27
CA ASP A 47 -14.72 -13.06 3.24
C ASP A 47 -14.72 -14.50 2.69
N GLU A 48 -14.79 -14.64 1.37
CA GLU A 48 -14.76 -15.93 0.68
C GLU A 48 -13.45 -16.69 0.99
N TYR A 49 -12.30 -16.02 0.91
CA TYR A 49 -11.00 -16.62 1.19
C TYR A 49 -10.78 -16.96 2.67
N VAL A 50 -11.48 -16.29 3.59
CA VAL A 50 -11.41 -16.59 5.03
C VAL A 50 -12.05 -17.95 5.30
N ARG A 51 -13.24 -18.18 4.74
CA ARG A 51 -14.03 -19.39 4.97
C ARG A 51 -13.39 -20.63 4.37
N SER A 52 -12.81 -20.52 3.18
CA SER A 52 -12.24 -21.67 2.48
C SER A 52 -10.82 -22.00 2.95
N ASN A 53 -9.98 -20.99 3.23
CA ASN A 53 -8.53 -21.18 3.35
C ASN A 53 -7.91 -20.59 4.61
N ARG A 54 -8.71 -20.04 5.55
CA ARG A 54 -8.22 -19.29 6.73
C ARG A 54 -7.19 -18.21 6.33
N SER A 55 -7.41 -17.58 5.19
CA SER A 55 -6.54 -16.55 4.63
C SER A 55 -7.15 -15.17 4.88
N TYR A 56 -6.36 -14.24 5.41
CA TYR A 56 -6.82 -12.92 5.83
C TYR A 56 -6.25 -11.80 4.94
N GLY A 57 -7.01 -10.71 4.82
CA GLY A 57 -6.58 -9.41 4.30
C GLY A 57 -7.09 -8.31 5.22
N LEU A 58 -6.80 -7.03 4.92
CA LEU A 58 -7.11 -5.89 5.78
C LEU A 58 -8.54 -5.92 6.35
N THR A 59 -9.56 -6.07 5.52
CA THR A 59 -10.97 -6.03 5.94
C THR A 59 -11.39 -7.27 6.73
N THR A 60 -10.62 -8.36 6.66
CA THR A 60 -10.90 -9.61 7.36
C THR A 60 -9.94 -9.89 8.51
N LEU A 61 -9.05 -8.96 8.83
CA LEU A 61 -8.17 -9.07 9.99
C LEU A 61 -8.99 -9.20 11.27
N ARG A 62 -8.45 -9.96 12.22
CA ARG A 62 -9.01 -10.15 13.55
C ARG A 62 -8.15 -9.45 14.58
N ARG A 63 -8.70 -9.20 15.77
CA ARG A 63 -7.99 -8.56 16.89
C ARG A 63 -6.64 -9.21 17.22
N ARG A 64 -6.55 -10.54 17.09
CA ARG A 64 -5.32 -11.32 17.33
C ARG A 64 -4.21 -11.11 16.30
N HIS A 65 -4.54 -10.61 15.11
CA HIS A 65 -3.57 -10.41 14.02
C HIS A 65 -2.79 -9.11 14.14
N VAL A 66 -3.10 -8.26 15.13
CA VAL A 66 -2.43 -6.99 15.34
C VAL A 66 -2.04 -6.80 16.80
N GLN A 67 -0.79 -6.39 17.00
CA GLN A 67 -0.27 -5.89 18.26
C GLN A 67 -0.06 -4.38 18.14
N VAL A 68 -0.42 -3.65 19.19
CA VAL A 68 -0.27 -2.20 19.28
C VAL A 68 0.64 -1.91 20.46
N ASP A 69 1.71 -1.15 20.22
CA ASP A 69 2.75 -0.82 21.20
C ASP A 69 3.17 0.64 21.02
N GLY A 70 2.54 1.53 21.79
CA GLY A 70 2.65 2.98 21.61
C GLY A 70 2.19 3.41 20.21
N ALA A 71 3.12 3.97 19.42
CA ALA A 71 2.88 4.33 18.02
C ALA A 71 3.08 3.16 17.04
N THR A 72 3.61 2.03 17.50
CA THR A 72 4.00 0.91 16.65
C THR A 72 2.87 -0.09 16.51
N LEU A 73 2.59 -0.44 15.26
CA LEU A 73 1.66 -1.49 14.86
C LEU A 73 2.46 -2.66 14.31
N ARG A 74 2.19 -3.88 14.80
CA ARG A 74 2.75 -5.12 14.26
C ARG A 74 1.60 -6.04 13.84
N PHE A 75 1.52 -6.28 12.54
CA PHE A 75 0.57 -7.22 11.93
C PHE A 75 1.24 -8.58 11.72
N SER A 76 0.57 -9.66 12.12
CA SER A 76 0.98 -11.04 11.90
C SER A 76 -0.24 -11.89 11.54
N PHE A 77 -0.27 -12.41 10.31
CA PHE A 77 -1.39 -13.23 9.83
C PHE A 77 -1.01 -14.05 8.60
N ARG A 78 -1.78 -15.12 8.39
CA ARG A 78 -1.73 -15.95 7.18
C ARG A 78 -2.59 -15.33 6.08
N GLY A 79 -1.98 -14.91 4.98
CA GLY A 79 -2.63 -14.31 3.82
C GLY A 79 -3.01 -15.31 2.72
N LYS A 80 -3.31 -14.79 1.53
CA LYS A 80 -3.66 -15.59 0.34
C LYS A 80 -2.61 -16.67 0.06
N SER A 81 -3.08 -17.87 -0.30
CA SER A 81 -2.25 -19.06 -0.56
C SER A 81 -1.41 -19.49 0.64
N GLY A 82 -1.79 -19.07 1.85
CA GLY A 82 -1.13 -19.47 3.08
C GLY A 82 0.19 -18.76 3.37
N VAL A 83 0.51 -17.69 2.67
CA VAL A 83 1.73 -16.89 2.87
C VAL A 83 1.65 -16.16 4.21
N GLU A 84 2.65 -16.31 5.06
CA GLU A 84 2.76 -15.57 6.31
C GLU A 84 3.16 -14.12 6.05
N HIS A 85 2.42 -13.18 6.64
CA HIS A 85 2.67 -11.75 6.56
C HIS A 85 3.05 -11.21 7.93
N ILE A 86 4.25 -10.65 8.05
CA ILE A 86 4.70 -9.91 9.21
C ILE A 86 5.03 -8.49 8.74
N VAL A 87 4.27 -7.50 9.20
CA VAL A 87 4.44 -6.10 8.80
C VAL A 87 4.40 -5.21 10.02
N ALA A 88 5.40 -4.34 10.16
CA ALA A 88 5.44 -3.32 11.20
C ALA A 88 5.38 -1.91 10.59
N LEU A 89 4.70 -0.99 11.25
CA LEU A 89 4.72 0.44 10.95
C LEU A 89 4.59 1.27 12.22
N SER A 90 5.24 2.43 12.25
CA SER A 90 5.12 3.40 13.35
C SER A 90 4.28 4.58 12.87
N GLU A 91 3.04 4.64 13.34
CA GLU A 91 2.04 5.62 12.93
C GLU A 91 1.13 5.95 14.11
N PRO A 92 1.43 7.00 14.91
CA PRO A 92 0.72 7.29 16.16
C PRO A 92 -0.81 7.38 15.99
N ARG A 93 -1.26 8.03 14.92
CA ARG A 93 -2.68 8.21 14.62
C ARG A 93 -3.37 6.88 14.29
N LEU A 94 -2.74 6.05 13.45
CA LEU A 94 -3.29 4.74 13.10
C LEU A 94 -3.27 3.81 14.30
N ALA A 95 -2.22 3.83 15.11
CA ALA A 95 -2.11 3.05 16.34
C ALA A 95 -3.27 3.36 17.29
N HIS A 96 -3.60 4.65 17.48
CA HIS A 96 -4.73 5.06 18.31
C HIS A 96 -6.09 4.61 17.73
N ILE A 97 -6.31 4.75 16.42
CA ILE A 97 -7.55 4.26 15.79
C ILE A 97 -7.67 2.74 15.92
N ILE A 98 -6.60 2.00 15.65
CA ILE A 98 -6.59 0.53 15.70
C ILE A 98 -6.73 0.05 17.14
N GLN A 99 -6.19 0.74 18.13
CA GLN A 99 -6.43 0.39 19.53
C GLN A 99 -7.92 0.47 19.87
N ARG A 100 -8.61 1.55 19.49
CA ARG A 100 -10.07 1.68 19.67
C ARG A 100 -10.85 0.59 18.94
N CYS A 101 -10.40 0.22 17.74
CA CYS A 101 -10.98 -0.91 16.98
C CYS A 101 -10.81 -2.24 17.74
N ARG A 102 -9.64 -2.47 18.36
CA ARG A 102 -9.38 -3.64 19.20
C ARG A 102 -10.16 -3.63 20.50
N ASP A 103 -10.62 -2.49 20.99
CA ASP A 103 -11.39 -2.42 22.24
C ASP A 103 -12.87 -2.79 22.02
N LEU A 104 -13.36 -2.73 20.78
CA LEU A 104 -14.70 -3.17 20.44
C LEU A 104 -14.87 -4.70 20.62
N PRO A 105 -15.99 -5.16 21.24
CA PRO A 105 -16.33 -6.58 21.31
C PRO A 105 -16.51 -7.19 19.91
N GLY A 106 -16.08 -8.45 19.73
CA GLY A 106 -16.09 -9.13 18.43
C GLY A 106 -14.71 -9.67 18.06
N GLU A 107 -14.63 -10.47 17.00
CA GLU A 107 -13.36 -11.02 16.52
C GLU A 107 -12.71 -10.12 15.47
N GLU A 108 -13.53 -9.50 14.62
CA GLU A 108 -13.17 -8.63 13.52
C GLU A 108 -12.46 -7.38 14.04
N LEU A 109 -11.38 -7.00 13.35
CA LEU A 109 -10.62 -5.81 13.70
C LEU A 109 -11.36 -4.54 13.26
N PHE A 110 -11.81 -4.48 12.00
CA PHE A 110 -12.46 -3.28 11.46
C PHE A 110 -13.98 -3.39 11.52
N GLN A 111 -14.54 -2.84 12.58
CA GLN A 111 -15.98 -2.79 12.82
C GLN A 111 -16.39 -1.43 13.41
N TYR A 112 -17.58 -0.98 13.07
CA TYR A 112 -18.20 0.25 13.58
C TYR A 112 -19.61 -0.02 14.11
N LEU A 113 -20.14 0.92 14.89
CA LEU A 113 -21.55 0.93 15.26
C LEU A 113 -22.31 1.85 14.29
N ASP A 114 -23.39 1.34 13.70
CA ASP A 114 -24.30 2.16 12.91
C ASP A 114 -25.20 3.03 13.79
N ALA A 115 -26.09 3.82 13.16
CA ALA A 115 -27.00 4.71 13.86
C ALA A 115 -27.98 3.99 14.81
N ALA A 116 -28.23 2.69 14.58
CA ALA A 116 -29.06 1.87 15.45
C ALA A 116 -28.24 1.18 16.57
N GLY A 117 -26.95 1.50 16.69
CA GLY A 117 -26.04 0.87 17.66
C GLY A 117 -25.66 -0.56 17.29
N LYS A 118 -25.95 -1.01 16.05
CA LYS A 118 -25.61 -2.35 15.59
C LYS A 118 -24.19 -2.37 15.02
N ARG A 119 -23.44 -3.42 15.35
CA ARG A 119 -22.10 -3.66 14.79
C ARG A 119 -22.18 -3.98 13.31
N GLN A 120 -21.33 -3.32 12.54
CA GLN A 120 -21.16 -3.49 11.11
C GLN A 120 -19.68 -3.66 10.80
N SER A 121 -19.34 -4.55 9.85
CA SER A 121 -17.99 -4.70 9.32
C SER A 121 -17.79 -3.86 8.06
N ILE A 122 -16.54 -3.72 7.64
CA ILE A 122 -16.18 -3.17 6.33
C ILE A 122 -15.75 -4.31 5.43
N THR A 123 -16.24 -4.29 4.19
CA THR A 123 -15.92 -5.27 3.16
C THR A 123 -14.94 -4.72 2.13
N SER A 124 -14.44 -5.58 1.24
CA SER A 124 -13.65 -5.12 0.08
C SER A 124 -14.42 -4.19 -0.83
N ASP A 125 -15.73 -4.41 -0.95
CA ASP A 125 -16.58 -3.66 -1.86
C ASP A 125 -16.81 -2.25 -1.31
N ASP A 126 -16.95 -2.12 0.01
CA ASP A 126 -16.97 -0.82 0.69
C ASP A 126 -15.68 -0.02 0.43
N VAL A 127 -14.52 -0.68 0.51
CA VAL A 127 -13.21 -0.04 0.26
C VAL A 127 -13.10 0.44 -1.19
N ASN A 128 -13.44 -0.41 -2.16
CA ASN A 128 -13.36 -0.02 -3.57
C ASN A 128 -14.42 1.03 -3.94
N ALA A 129 -15.62 0.96 -3.36
CA ALA A 129 -16.64 1.98 -3.53
C ALA A 129 -16.19 3.33 -2.96
N TYR A 130 -15.53 3.32 -1.80
CA TYR A 130 -14.96 4.51 -1.19
C TYR A 130 -13.85 5.13 -2.06
N LEU A 131 -12.93 4.31 -2.60
CA LEU A 131 -11.88 4.78 -3.53
C LEU A 131 -12.46 5.46 -4.78
N ARG A 132 -13.47 4.83 -5.41
CA ARG A 132 -14.16 5.41 -6.57
C ARG A 132 -14.86 6.72 -6.22
N ALA A 133 -15.56 6.76 -5.08
CA ALA A 133 -16.26 7.96 -4.63
C ALA A 133 -15.31 9.14 -4.35
N LEU A 134 -14.12 8.88 -3.82
CA LEU A 134 -13.13 9.93 -3.55
C LEU A 134 -12.40 10.43 -4.80
N THR A 135 -12.13 9.54 -5.75
CA THR A 135 -11.30 9.85 -6.92
C THR A 135 -12.10 10.23 -8.16
N GLY A 136 -13.38 9.85 -8.23
CA GLY A 136 -14.19 9.98 -9.45
C GLY A 136 -13.67 9.12 -10.61
N ARG A 137 -12.75 8.19 -10.36
CA ARG A 137 -12.10 7.33 -11.34
C ARG A 137 -12.24 5.87 -10.95
N ASP A 138 -11.96 4.95 -11.89
CA ASP A 138 -11.94 3.51 -11.63
C ASP A 138 -10.65 3.07 -10.92
N VAL A 139 -10.42 3.64 -9.72
CA VAL A 139 -9.31 3.28 -8.85
C VAL A 139 -9.74 2.17 -7.91
N SER A 140 -8.88 1.16 -7.79
CA SER A 140 -9.09 -0.01 -6.95
C SER A 140 -7.95 -0.22 -5.95
N ALA A 141 -8.16 -1.12 -5.01
CA ALA A 141 -7.11 -1.55 -4.11
C ALA A 141 -5.90 -2.21 -4.81
N LYS A 142 -6.08 -2.73 -6.03
CA LYS A 142 -5.01 -3.35 -6.81
C LYS A 142 -4.00 -2.29 -7.27
N ASP A 143 -4.46 -1.08 -7.59
CA ASP A 143 -3.62 -0.01 -8.12
C ASP A 143 -2.54 0.41 -7.12
N PHE A 144 -2.88 0.50 -5.83
CA PHE A 144 -1.91 0.71 -4.75
C PHE A 144 -0.79 -0.32 -4.76
N ARG A 145 -1.12 -1.59 -4.98
CA ARG A 145 -0.14 -2.69 -4.98
C ARG A 145 0.73 -2.66 -6.23
N THR A 146 0.17 -2.29 -7.38
CA THR A 146 0.95 -2.12 -8.63
C THR A 146 1.86 -0.90 -8.56
N TRP A 147 1.36 0.22 -8.01
CA TRP A 147 2.15 1.40 -7.71
C TRP A 147 3.30 1.08 -6.76
N GLY A 148 2.99 0.55 -5.57
CA GLY A 148 3.98 0.23 -4.54
C GLY A 148 5.00 -0.84 -4.99
N GLY A 149 4.57 -1.83 -5.76
CA GLY A 149 5.47 -2.83 -6.34
C GLY A 149 6.49 -2.22 -7.31
N THR A 150 6.05 -1.28 -8.14
CA THR A 150 6.92 -0.58 -9.09
C THR A 150 7.88 0.37 -8.38
N MET A 151 7.39 1.14 -7.40
CA MET A 151 8.24 2.03 -6.59
C MET A 151 9.32 1.25 -5.85
N LEU A 152 8.97 0.11 -5.23
CA LEU A 152 9.93 -0.74 -4.53
C LEU A 152 10.98 -1.31 -5.49
N ALA A 153 10.57 -1.86 -6.64
CA ALA A 153 11.52 -2.36 -7.64
C ALA A 153 12.48 -1.27 -8.09
N ALA A 154 11.98 -0.05 -8.33
CA ALA A 154 12.81 1.06 -8.80
C ALA A 154 13.85 1.48 -7.75
N VAL A 155 13.44 1.57 -6.48
CA VAL A 155 14.34 1.91 -5.38
C VAL A 155 15.42 0.84 -5.20
N GLU A 156 15.08 -0.45 -5.27
CA GLU A 156 16.06 -1.54 -5.18
C GLU A 156 17.05 -1.53 -6.34
N LEU A 157 16.57 -1.39 -7.58
CA LEU A 157 17.42 -1.30 -8.77
C LEU A 157 18.35 -0.09 -8.72
N ARG A 158 17.85 1.06 -8.27
CA ARG A 158 18.67 2.26 -8.07
C ARG A 158 19.73 2.05 -6.98
N ARG A 159 19.38 1.39 -5.88
CA ARG A 159 20.32 1.06 -4.79
C ARG A 159 21.45 0.14 -5.26
N MET A 160 21.16 -0.77 -6.19
CA MET A 160 22.16 -1.64 -6.82
C MET A 160 23.04 -0.92 -7.86
N GLY A 161 22.65 0.28 -8.29
CA GLY A 161 23.36 1.03 -9.33
C GLY A 161 23.13 0.48 -10.74
N VAL A 162 23.77 1.10 -11.73
CA VAL A 162 23.76 0.59 -13.12
C VAL A 162 24.59 -0.68 -13.19
N ALA A 163 24.06 -1.73 -13.83
CA ALA A 163 24.77 -3.00 -13.98
C ALA A 163 25.93 -2.87 -14.99
N ALA A 164 27.08 -3.47 -14.70
CA ALA A 164 28.25 -3.45 -15.59
C ALA A 164 28.14 -4.47 -16.74
N SER A 165 27.16 -5.39 -16.68
CA SER A 165 26.93 -6.39 -17.71
C SER A 165 25.49 -6.87 -17.73
N ARG A 166 25.06 -7.47 -18.84
CA ARG A 166 23.73 -8.09 -18.97
C ARG A 166 23.47 -9.16 -17.91
N ARG A 167 24.47 -9.99 -17.60
CA ARG A 167 24.38 -11.04 -16.57
C ARG A 167 24.16 -10.43 -15.18
N GLU A 168 24.79 -9.30 -14.89
CA GLU A 168 24.56 -8.58 -13.64
C GLU A 168 23.17 -7.93 -13.62
N ALA A 169 22.73 -7.35 -14.74
CA ALA A 169 21.40 -6.77 -14.86
C ALA A 169 20.30 -7.80 -14.55
N ASP A 170 20.40 -9.00 -15.13
CA ASP A 170 19.47 -10.11 -14.86
C ASP A 170 19.43 -10.48 -13.37
N ARG A 171 20.59 -10.57 -12.71
CA ARG A 171 20.66 -10.88 -11.26
C ARG A 171 20.00 -9.79 -10.42
N ASN A 172 20.29 -8.53 -10.71
CA ASN A 172 19.76 -7.39 -9.97
C ASN A 172 18.24 -7.27 -10.17
N ILE A 173 17.73 -7.52 -11.37
CA ILE A 173 16.28 -7.58 -11.63
C ILE A 173 15.62 -8.71 -10.83
N VAL A 174 16.22 -9.90 -10.78
CA VAL A 174 15.69 -10.99 -9.96
C VAL A 174 15.65 -10.59 -8.49
N GLN A 175 16.70 -9.95 -7.97
CA GLN A 175 16.74 -9.46 -6.59
C GLN A 175 15.67 -8.39 -6.31
N ALA A 176 15.45 -7.45 -7.22
CA ALA A 176 14.39 -6.44 -7.09
C ALA A 176 13.00 -7.09 -7.11
N ILE A 177 12.76 -8.07 -8.00
CA ILE A 177 11.51 -8.83 -8.05
C ILE A 177 11.30 -9.63 -6.77
N ASP A 178 12.36 -10.19 -6.18
CA ASP A 178 12.30 -10.89 -4.89
C ASP A 178 11.86 -9.98 -3.75
N ALA A 179 12.41 -8.78 -3.67
CA ALA A 179 11.98 -7.80 -2.69
C ALA A 179 10.49 -7.46 -2.84
N VAL A 180 10.02 -7.26 -4.08
CA VAL A 180 8.60 -7.01 -4.36
C VAL A 180 7.73 -8.22 -4.04
N ALA A 181 8.17 -9.43 -4.38
CA ALA A 181 7.47 -10.68 -4.09
C ALA A 181 7.28 -10.90 -2.59
N ALA A 182 8.35 -10.71 -1.81
CA ALA A 182 8.31 -10.77 -0.35
C ALA A 182 7.36 -9.71 0.23
N ARG A 183 7.47 -8.46 -0.25
CA ARG A 183 6.62 -7.34 0.21
C ARG A 183 5.13 -7.57 -0.06
N LEU A 184 4.80 -8.10 -1.24
CA LEU A 184 3.41 -8.25 -1.70
C LEU A 184 2.79 -9.60 -1.34
N GLY A 185 3.58 -10.57 -0.89
CA GLY A 185 3.17 -11.97 -0.69
C GLY A 185 2.67 -12.60 -1.99
N ASN A 186 3.50 -12.57 -3.03
CA ASN A 186 3.22 -13.06 -4.39
C ASN A 186 4.42 -13.85 -4.92
N THR A 187 4.25 -14.63 -5.99
CA THR A 187 5.39 -15.24 -6.69
C THR A 187 6.11 -14.23 -7.57
N ARG A 188 7.39 -14.49 -7.90
CA ARG A 188 8.19 -13.68 -8.84
C ARG A 188 7.46 -13.44 -10.15
N ALA A 189 6.91 -14.51 -10.74
CA ALA A 189 6.20 -14.46 -12.01
C ALA A 189 4.98 -13.54 -11.95
N VAL A 190 4.20 -13.60 -10.85
CA VAL A 190 3.05 -12.73 -10.64
C VAL A 190 3.47 -11.27 -10.44
N CYS A 191 4.52 -11.00 -9.67
CA CYS A 191 5.02 -9.64 -9.46
C CYS A 191 5.53 -9.03 -10.77
N ARG A 192 6.36 -9.76 -11.52
CA ARG A 192 6.89 -9.31 -12.81
C ARG A 192 5.78 -9.02 -13.81
N LYS A 193 4.74 -9.86 -13.86
CA LYS A 193 3.66 -9.72 -14.87
C LYS A 193 2.64 -8.64 -14.54
N TYR A 194 2.33 -8.40 -13.25
CA TYR A 194 1.16 -7.60 -12.88
C TYR A 194 1.42 -6.43 -11.91
N TYR A 195 2.57 -6.38 -11.26
CA TYR A 195 2.82 -5.42 -10.17
C TYR A 195 4.07 -4.55 -10.37
N ILE A 196 4.89 -4.84 -11.38
CA ILE A 196 6.08 -4.06 -11.72
C ILE A 196 5.90 -3.54 -13.14
N HIS A 197 6.12 -2.25 -13.37
CA HIS A 197 6.08 -1.68 -14.71
C HIS A 197 7.19 -2.29 -15.58
N PRO A 198 6.88 -2.87 -16.76
CA PRO A 198 7.89 -3.55 -17.58
C PRO A 198 9.01 -2.62 -18.03
N VAL A 199 8.68 -1.39 -18.43
CA VAL A 199 9.66 -0.35 -18.84
C VAL A 199 10.77 -0.12 -17.81
N LEU A 200 10.47 -0.26 -16.51
CA LEU A 200 11.49 -0.15 -15.47
C LEU A 200 12.55 -1.26 -15.59
N LEU A 201 12.11 -2.50 -15.83
CA LEU A 201 12.99 -3.65 -15.97
C LEU A 201 13.76 -3.59 -17.30
N ASP A 202 13.09 -3.17 -18.36
CA ASP A 202 13.69 -3.05 -19.69
C ASP A 202 14.78 -1.97 -19.70
N ALA A 203 14.53 -0.81 -19.11
CA ALA A 203 15.53 0.26 -18.99
C ALA A 203 16.75 -0.19 -18.17
N TYR A 204 16.53 -0.96 -17.10
CA TYR A 204 17.63 -1.51 -16.32
C TYR A 204 18.48 -2.52 -17.10
N MET A 205 17.87 -3.33 -17.95
CA MET A 205 18.58 -4.20 -18.88
C MET A 205 19.41 -3.42 -19.92
N MET A 206 19.01 -2.18 -20.22
CA MET A 206 19.74 -1.28 -21.12
C MET A 206 20.82 -0.45 -20.41
N GLY A 207 21.06 -0.70 -19.12
CA GLY A 207 22.08 0.02 -18.34
C GLY A 207 21.58 1.35 -17.77
N GLU A 208 20.26 1.53 -17.62
CA GLU A 208 19.67 2.75 -17.07
C GLU A 208 18.93 2.45 -15.77
N THR A 209 19.04 3.34 -14.78
CA THR A 209 18.26 3.21 -13.54
C THR A 209 17.62 4.55 -13.18
N VAL A 210 16.60 4.50 -12.33
CA VAL A 210 15.93 5.72 -11.86
C VAL A 210 16.96 6.62 -11.18
N PRO A 211 17.03 7.92 -11.51
CA PRO A 211 17.99 8.81 -10.87
C PRO A 211 17.68 8.99 -9.38
N MET A 212 18.70 9.40 -8.62
CA MET A 212 18.49 9.85 -7.25
C MET A 212 17.66 11.14 -7.26
N PRO A 213 16.56 11.22 -6.48
CA PRO A 213 15.80 12.45 -6.41
C PRO A 213 16.66 13.55 -5.76
N PRO A 214 16.56 14.81 -6.23
CA PRO A 214 17.33 15.92 -5.68
C PRO A 214 17.07 16.07 -4.19
N PRO A 215 18.07 16.41 -3.35
CA PRO A 215 17.92 16.56 -1.90
C PRO A 215 16.74 17.47 -1.58
N ALA A 216 16.08 17.24 -0.43
CA ALA A 216 14.97 18.08 -0.03
C ALA A 216 15.48 19.53 0.12
N GLY A 217 15.15 20.40 -0.84
CA GLY A 217 15.46 21.81 -0.74
C GLY A 217 14.77 22.41 0.48
N GLY A 218 15.41 23.37 1.15
CA GLY A 218 14.94 24.03 2.38
C GLY A 218 13.69 24.92 2.20
N GLY A 219 12.72 24.46 1.42
CA GLY A 219 11.43 25.12 1.23
C GLY A 219 10.47 24.88 2.39
N THR A 220 9.59 25.86 2.60
CA THR A 220 8.54 25.91 3.62
C THR A 220 7.88 24.56 3.89
N ARG A 221 7.85 24.18 5.17
CA ARG A 221 7.15 23.01 5.72
C ARG A 221 5.71 22.98 5.16
N ARG A 222 5.43 22.08 4.22
CA ARG A 222 4.08 21.90 3.67
C ARG A 222 3.13 21.55 4.81
N THR A 223 1.96 22.18 4.85
CA THR A 223 0.91 21.98 5.87
C THR A 223 0.44 20.53 5.96
N HIS A 224 0.51 19.77 4.86
CA HIS A 224 0.20 18.33 4.81
C HIS A 224 1.27 17.53 4.04
N PRO A 225 2.32 17.02 4.72
CA PRO A 225 3.39 16.23 4.08
C PRO A 225 2.90 14.94 3.40
N GLY A 226 1.75 14.40 3.83
CA GLY A 226 1.16 13.16 3.28
C GLY A 226 0.43 13.34 1.94
N ALA A 227 0.09 14.57 1.55
CA ALA A 227 -0.73 14.87 0.37
C ALA A 227 0.05 14.92 -0.96
N ALA A 228 1.39 14.91 -0.93
CA ALA A 228 2.19 14.95 -2.15
C ALA A 228 2.70 13.55 -2.53
N LEU A 229 3.03 13.34 -3.81
CA LEU A 229 3.93 12.25 -4.17
C LEU A 229 5.25 12.41 -3.41
N ARG A 230 5.75 11.29 -2.91
CA ARG A 230 7.05 11.21 -2.25
C ARG A 230 8.14 11.49 -3.29
N ARG A 231 9.33 11.90 -2.83
CA ARG A 231 10.46 12.23 -3.73
C ARG A 231 10.82 11.08 -4.67
N ASP A 232 10.83 9.85 -4.15
CA ASP A 232 11.05 8.66 -4.98
C ASP A 232 9.91 8.42 -5.97
N GLU A 233 8.67 8.64 -5.55
CA GLU A 233 7.50 8.50 -6.42
C GLU A 233 7.57 9.45 -7.62
N VAL A 234 8.00 10.70 -7.41
CA VAL A 234 8.21 11.68 -8.48
C VAL A 234 9.33 11.24 -9.43
N ALA A 235 10.50 10.87 -8.91
CA ALA A 235 11.64 10.47 -9.75
C ALA A 235 11.33 9.23 -10.60
N VAL A 236 10.60 8.25 -10.05
CA VAL A 236 10.16 7.06 -10.80
C VAL A 236 9.13 7.44 -11.85
N LEU A 237 8.16 8.29 -11.52
CA LEU A 237 7.13 8.73 -12.47
C LEU A 237 7.75 9.42 -13.68
N GLU A 238 8.61 10.43 -13.45
CA GLU A 238 9.31 11.13 -14.53
C GLU A 238 10.19 10.19 -15.36
N PHE A 239 10.81 9.19 -14.72
CA PHE A 239 11.61 8.19 -15.42
C PHE A 239 10.76 7.33 -16.37
N LEU A 240 9.55 6.96 -15.95
CA LEU A 240 8.62 6.17 -16.76
C LEU A 240 7.98 7.00 -17.88
N GLU A 241 7.54 8.21 -17.59
CA GLU A 241 6.89 9.11 -18.56
C GLU A 241 7.81 9.41 -19.75
N ARG A 242 9.10 9.69 -19.52
CA ARG A 242 10.09 9.91 -20.59
C ARG A 242 10.29 8.71 -21.54
N ARG A 243 9.80 7.52 -21.17
CA ARG A 243 9.98 6.26 -21.91
C ARG A 243 8.66 5.65 -22.41
N THR A 244 7.54 6.30 -22.13
CA THR A 244 6.21 5.89 -22.61
C THR A 244 5.61 6.85 -23.61
N GLN A 245 6.33 7.93 -23.96
CA GLN A 245 6.05 8.84 -25.06
C GLN A 245 6.71 8.37 -26.36
#